data_AF-A0AAD5N5I2-F1
#
_entry.id   AF-A0AAD5N5I2-F1
#
_cell.length_a   1.000
_cell.length_b   1.000
_cell.length_c   1.000
_cell.angle_alpha   90.00
_cell.angle_beta   90.00
_cell.angle_gamma   90.00
#
_symmetry.space_group_name_H-M   'P 1'
#
loop_
_entity.id
_entity.type
_entity.pdbx_description
1 polymer ?
#
loop_
_entity_poly.entity_id
_entity_poly.type
_entity_poly.pdbx_seq_one_letter_code
_entity_poly.pdbx_strand_id
1 'polypeptide(L)' 'MIEIHGTPFETASLLRVISRRGYWLYSYEINGAWHNLCEFSFIHEKAFTRYGAIPMAKYLN' A
#
# COMPACT_ATOMS: atom_id res chain seq x y z
N MET A 1 1.97 -1.17 -8.84
CA MET A 1 2.31 -2.16 -7.81
C MET A 1 3.76 -1.94 -7.41
N ILE A 2 4.08 -2.04 -6.12
CA ILE A 2 5.43 -1.85 -5.58
C ILE A 2 5.74 -3.06 -4.70
N GLU A 3 6.78 -3.83 -5.04
CA GLU A 3 7.35 -4.85 -4.16
C GLU A 3 8.24 -4.16 -3.12
N ILE A 4 8.07 -4.51 -1.85
CA ILE A 4 8.89 -3.98 -0.76
C ILE A 4 9.73 -5.10 -0.18
N HIS A 5 11.04 -4.86 -0.08
CA HIS A 5 12.00 -5.73 0.58
C HIS A 5 12.39 -5.12 1.92
N GLY A 6 12.35 -5.93 2.98
CA GLY A 6 12.78 -5.52 4.31
C GLY A 6 12.15 -6.38 5.40
N THR A 7 12.48 -6.07 6.64
CA THR A 7 11.81 -6.63 7.81
C THR A 7 10.35 -6.15 7.89
N PRO A 8 9.49 -6.83 8.67
CA PRO A 8 8.12 -6.38 8.90
C PRO A 8 8.05 -4.94 9.45
N PHE A 9 9.00 -4.55 10.31
CA PHE A 9 9.07 -3.20 10.87
C PHE A 9 9.40 -2.14 9.81
N GLU A 10 10.39 -2.40 8.97
CA GLU A 10 10.77 -1.50 7.86
C GLU A 10 9.61 -1.35 6.87
N THR A 11 8.97 -2.46 6.52
CA THR A 11 7.79 -2.47 5.63
C THR A 11 6.66 -1.63 6.23
N ALA A 12 6.26 -1.89 7.49
CA ALA A 12 5.21 -1.11 8.15
C ALA A 12 5.55 0.39 8.29
N SER A 13 6.83 0.72 8.45
CA SER A 13 7.30 2.11 8.51
C SER A 13 7.18 2.79 7.15
N LEU A 14 7.60 2.12 6.07
CA LEU A 14 7.49 2.64 4.71
C LEU A 14 6.02 2.80 4.28
N LEU A 15 5.15 1.83 4.60
CA LEU A 15 3.72 1.89 4.31
C LEU A 15 3.05 3.11 4.98
N ARG A 16 3.44 3.44 6.22
CA ARG A 16 2.98 4.66 6.90
C ARG A 16 3.46 5.93 6.20
N VAL A 17 4.71 5.97 5.74
CA VAL A 17 5.23 7.11 4.96
C VAL A 17 4.44 7.31 3.67
N ILE A 18 4.18 6.24 2.92
CA ILE A 18 3.38 6.27 1.68
C ILE A 18 1.96 6.77 1.98
N SER A 19 1.32 6.22 3.01
CA SER A 19 -0.01 6.60 3.46
C SER A 19 -0.15 8.10 3.78
N ARG A 20 0.84 8.69 4.47
CA ARG A 20 0.88 10.12 4.78
C ARG A 20 1.05 11.03 3.56
N ARG A 21 1.44 10.48 2.41
CA ARG A 21 1.57 11.20 1.13
C ARG A 21 0.31 11.13 0.27
N GLY A 22 -0.83 10.72 0.82
CA GLY A 22 -2.13 10.70 0.13
C GLY A 22 -2.39 9.42 -0.67
N TYR A 23 -1.53 8.41 -0.56
CA TYR A 23 -1.70 7.11 -1.18
C TYR A 23 -2.45 6.15 -0.25
N TRP A 24 -3.55 5.59 -0.72
CA TRP A 24 -4.36 4.63 0.02
C TRP A 24 -4.05 3.22 -0.47
N LEU A 25 -3.69 2.33 0.46
CA LEU A 25 -3.51 0.91 0.17
C LEU A 25 -4.88 0.29 -0.15
N TYR A 26 -5.00 -0.39 -1.29
CA TYR A 26 -6.22 -1.09 -1.68
C TYR A 26 -6.03 -2.57 -1.99
N SER A 27 -4.79 -3.03 -2.18
CA SER A 27 -4.47 -4.45 -2.39
C SER A 27 -3.05 -4.75 -1.94
N TYR A 28 -2.84 -5.95 -1.43
CA TYR A 28 -1.52 -6.53 -1.19
C TYR A 28 -1.52 -8.01 -1.58
N GLU A 29 -0.37 -8.51 -1.99
CA GLU A 29 -0.16 -9.91 -2.37
C GLU A 29 1.17 -10.39 -1.76
N ILE A 30 1.23 -11.63 -1.29
CA ILE A 30 2.50 -12.23 -0.85
C ILE A 30 3.16 -12.82 -2.09
N ASN A 31 4.44 -12.52 -2.29
CA ASN A 31 5.17 -13.03 -3.43
C ASN A 31 5.19 -14.57 -3.40
N GLY A 32 4.66 -15.21 -4.44
CA GLY A 32 4.49 -16.66 -4.50
C GLY A 32 5.79 -17.46 -4.64
N ALA A 33 6.90 -16.82 -5.04
CA ALA A 33 8.23 -17.44 -5.05
C ALA A 33 8.97 -17.19 -3.72
N TRP A 34 8.80 -16.01 -3.12
CA TRP A 34 9.55 -15.53 -1.97
C TRP A 34 8.61 -14.97 -0.88
N HIS A 35 8.11 -15.83 0.01
CA HIS A 35 7.08 -15.47 1.01
C HIS A 35 7.47 -14.41 2.06
N ASN A 36 8.73 -13.98 2.08
CA ASN A 36 9.18 -12.87 2.91
C ASN A 36 9.04 -11.50 2.20
N LEU A 37 8.56 -11.48 0.96
CA LEU A 37 8.27 -10.27 0.19
C LEU A 37 6.77 -10.13 -0.05
N CYS A 38 6.35 -8.87 -0.24
CA CYS A 38 4.95 -8.54 -0.46
C CYS A 38 4.84 -7.37 -1.43
N GLU A 39 3.94 -7.51 -2.38
CA GLU A 39 3.59 -6.50 -3.36
C GLU A 39 2.40 -5.68 -2.86
N PHE A 40 2.53 -4.35 -2.90
CA PHE A 40 1.50 -3.42 -2.45
C PHE A 40 1.00 -2.55 -3.60
N SER A 41 -0.30 -2.33 -3.64
CA SER A 41 -0.95 -1.46 -4.61
C SER A 41 -1.71 -0.33 -3.94
N PHE A 42 -1.46 0.89 -4.42
CA PHE A 42 -1.99 2.11 -3.85
C PHE A 42 -2.74 2.94 -4.89
N ILE A 43 -3.72 3.70 -4.43
CA ILE A 43 -4.38 4.74 -5.20
C ILE A 43 -4.20 6.08 -4.50
N HIS A 44 -3.74 7.10 -5.23
CA HIS A 44 -3.66 8.45 -4.68
C HIS A 44 -5.08 9.03 -4.56
N GLU A 45 -5.39 9.71 -3.47
CA GLU A 45 -6.74 10.24 -3.17
C GLU A 45 -7.30 11.16 -4.27
N LYS A 46 -6.45 11.96 -4.90
CA LYS A 46 -6.81 12.79 -6.07
C LYS A 46 -7.32 11.98 -7.29
N ALA A 47 -7.06 10.68 -7.34
CA ALA A 47 -7.49 9.81 -8.41
C ALA A 47 -8.81 9.07 -8.10
N PHE A 48 -9.38 9.23 -6.90
CA PHE A 48 -10.60 8.52 -6.50
C PHE A 48 -11.76 8.79 -7.45
N THR A 49 -12.07 10.06 -7.71
CA THR A 49 -13.14 10.44 -8.64
C THR A 49 -12.89 9.91 -10.04
N ARG A 50 -11.64 9.95 -10.52
CA ARG A 50 -11.27 9.49 -11.87
C ARG A 50 -11.55 8.00 -12.06
N TYR A 51 -11.34 7.19 -11.02
CA TYR A 51 -11.46 5.74 -11.10
C TYR A 51 -12.70 5.19 -10.37
N GLY A 52 -13.60 6.06 -9.90
CA GLY A 52 -14.78 5.65 -9.14
C GLY A 52 -14.45 4.93 -7.83
N ALA A 53 -13.29 5.20 -7.23
CA ALA A 53 -12.89 4.56 -5.98
C ALA A 53 -13.59 5.21 -4.79
N ILE A 54 -14.15 4.38 -3.92
CA ILE A 54 -14.84 4.80 -2.70
C ILE A 54 -13.92 4.56 -1.50
N PRO A 55 -13.51 5.59 -0.75
CA PRO A 55 -12.66 5.41 0.43
C PRO A 55 -13.45 4.70 1.54
N MET A 56 -12.90 3.59 2.07
CA MET A 56 -13.52 2.84 3.16
C MET A 56 -12.90 3.18 4.52
N ALA A 57 -11.62 2.83 4.71
CA ALA A 57 -10.88 3.07 5.93
C ALA A 57 -9.39 3.22 5.64
N LYS A 58 -8.70 4.03 6.43
CA LYS A 58 -7.26 4.28 6.32
C LYS A 58 -6.56 3.79 7.58
N TYR A 59 -5.99 2.59 7.50
CA TYR A 59 -5.39 1.89 8.64
C TYR A 59 -3.93 2.28 8.93
N LEU A 60 -3.27 2.98 8.00
CA LEU A 60 -1.82 3.23 8.01
C LEU A 60 -1.46 4.70 8.34
N ASN A 61 -2.20 5.37 9.23
CA ASN A 61 -1.95 6.76 9.61
C ASN A 61 -0.67 6.95 10.45
#